data_AF-A0A7G2EXM6-F1
#
_entry.id   AF-A0A7G2EXM6-F1
#
_cell.length_a   1.000
_cell.length_b   1.000
_cell.length_c   1.000
_cell.angle_alpha   90.00
_cell.angle_beta   90.00
_cell.angle_gamma   90.00
#
_symmetry.space_group_name_H-M   'P 1'
#
loop_
_entity.id
_entity.type
_entity.pdbx_description
1 polymer ?
#
loop_
_entity_poly.entity_id
_entity_poly.type
_entity_poly.pdbx_seq_one_letter_code
_entity_poly.pdbx_strand_id
1 'polypeptide(L)'
;MSSAMDKAMMAMSLDEEDLPFDMPDLPQFSSCENNVLSLIGRLLNPQCQVMSSLILNMPRKWQKEGRVRGVALSLEKFQFIFNSEHDLVEVLEKGFQTFNEWGILMERWSATPSPESLQFTSLWVQLRNVPLNHYTEQAIISLGDIVGQVTEVALTL
;
A
#
# COMPACT_ATOMS: atom_id res chain seq x y z
N MET A 1 22.50 18.93 16.87
CA MET A 1 22.72 17.54 17.32
C MET A 1 23.75 17.57 18.45
N SER A 2 23.69 16.64 19.41
CA SER A 2 24.63 16.61 20.55
C SER A 2 26.03 16.27 20.05
N SER A 3 27.09 16.90 20.58
CA SER A 3 28.49 16.61 20.19
C SER A 3 28.89 15.15 20.42
N ALA A 4 28.20 14.47 21.36
CA ALA A 4 28.38 13.04 21.60
C ALA A 4 27.84 12.19 20.44
N MET A 5 26.73 12.61 19.81
CA MET A 5 26.13 11.92 18.66
C MET A 5 27.00 12.04 17.42
N ASP A 6 27.52 13.25 17.13
CA ASP A 6 28.40 13.47 15.98
C ASP A 6 29.69 12.67 16.11
N LYS A 7 30.26 12.61 17.32
CA LYS A 7 31.47 11.82 17.59
C LYS A 7 31.23 10.32 17.45
N ALA A 8 30.08 9.81 17.87
CA ALA A 8 29.71 8.41 17.71
C ALA A 8 29.51 8.04 16.23
N MET A 9 28.87 8.91 15.45
CA MET A 9 28.61 8.67 14.02
C MET A 9 29.91 8.67 13.19
N MET A 10 30.86 9.55 13.51
CA MET A 10 32.20 9.58 12.87
C MET A 10 33.08 8.38 13.24
N ALA A 11 32.78 7.69 14.35
CA ALA A 11 33.52 6.53 14.79
C ALA A 11 33.03 5.21 14.16
N MET A 12 31.89 5.22 13.46
CA MET A 12 31.40 4.04 12.74
C MET A 12 32.20 3.85 11.46
N SER A 13 32.83 2.68 11.30
CA SER A 13 33.56 2.27 10.09
C SER A 13 32.66 1.39 9.23
N LEU A 14 32.71 1.55 7.91
CA LEU A 14 32.01 0.69 6.94
C LEU A 14 32.87 -0.51 6.49
N ASP A 15 34.14 -0.56 6.91
CA ASP A 15 35.13 -1.54 6.48
C ASP A 15 35.21 -2.78 7.38
N GLU A 16 34.33 -2.90 8.39
CA GLU A 16 34.21 -4.12 9.20
C GLU A 16 33.36 -5.14 8.43
N GLU A 17 33.83 -6.40 8.37
CA GLU A 17 33.02 -7.53 7.89
C GLU A 17 31.88 -7.80 8.89
N ASP A 18 30.87 -6.92 8.88
CA ASP A 18 29.69 -7.04 9.73
C ASP A 18 28.93 -8.31 9.35
N LEU A 19 29.04 -9.33 10.18
CA LEU A 19 28.19 -10.51 10.09
C LEU A 19 26.74 -10.07 10.23
N PRO A 20 25.82 -10.51 9.34
CA PRO A 20 24.41 -10.20 9.47
C PRO A 20 23.90 -10.60 10.86
N PHE A 21 23.21 -9.68 11.53
CA PHE A 21 22.58 -10.00 12.80
C PHE A 21 21.38 -10.92 12.56
N ASP A 22 21.48 -12.16 13.02
CA ASP A 22 20.37 -13.10 13.02
C ASP A 22 19.34 -12.67 14.07
N MET A 23 18.23 -12.10 13.61
CA MET A 23 17.13 -11.66 14.48
C MET A 23 16.50 -12.88 15.20
N PRO A 24 16.47 -12.93 16.54
CA PRO A 24 15.85 -14.03 17.26
C PRO A 24 14.34 -14.08 17.03
N ASP A 25 13.78 -15.27 16.78
CA ASP A 25 12.34 -15.49 16.69
C ASP A 25 11.72 -15.60 18.10
N LEU A 26 11.68 -14.47 18.82
CA LEU A 26 11.04 -14.37 20.13
C LEU A 26 9.94 -13.30 20.11
N PRO A 27 8.87 -13.44 20.91
CA PRO A 27 7.73 -12.52 20.89
C PRO A 27 8.10 -11.05 21.09
N GLN A 28 9.11 -10.74 21.91
CA GLN A 28 9.56 -9.37 22.16
C GLN A 28 10.21 -8.68 20.94
N PHE A 29 10.65 -9.45 19.94
CA PHE A 29 11.17 -8.92 18.67
C PHE A 29 10.10 -8.90 17.57
N SER A 30 8.92 -9.47 17.85
CA SER A 30 7.79 -9.48 16.93
C SER A 30 6.94 -8.22 17.10
N SER A 31 6.66 -7.55 15.98
CA SER A 31 5.70 -6.44 15.93
C SER A 31 4.31 -6.88 15.50
N CYS A 32 4.06 -8.20 15.39
CA CYS A 32 2.82 -8.73 14.83
C CYS A 32 1.55 -8.21 15.52
N GLU A 33 1.52 -8.15 16.85
CA GLU A 33 0.37 -7.65 17.60
C GLU A 33 0.11 -6.15 17.34
N ASN A 34 1.18 -5.37 17.19
CA ASN A 34 1.08 -3.94 16.91
C ASN A 34 0.70 -3.65 15.45
N ASN A 35 0.98 -4.58 14.54
CA ASN A 35 0.74 -4.41 13.12
C ASN A 35 -0.69 -4.80 12.70
N VAL A 36 -1.51 -5.38 13.59
CA VAL A 36 -2.88 -5.81 13.26
C VAL A 36 -3.74 -4.67 12.71
N LEU A 37 -3.47 -3.42 13.13
CA LEU A 37 -4.13 -2.20 12.63
C LEU A 37 -3.33 -1.51 11.51
N SER A 38 -2.62 -2.28 10.69
CA SER A 38 -1.81 -1.74 9.60
C SER A 38 -2.40 -1.99 8.23
N LEU A 39 -2.24 -0.98 7.39
CA LEU A 39 -2.32 -1.08 5.94
C LEU A 39 -0.88 -1.15 5.41
N ILE A 40 -0.61 -2.08 4.51
CA ILE A 40 0.62 -2.08 3.71
C ILE A 40 0.30 -1.70 2.28
N GLY A 41 1.26 -1.09 1.61
CA GLY A 41 1.08 -0.72 0.22
C GLY A 41 2.37 -0.66 -0.56
N ARG A 42 2.21 -0.60 -1.89
CA ARG A 42 3.30 -0.53 -2.86
C ARG A 42 3.03 0.54 -3.91
N LEU A 43 4.06 1.33 -4.17
CA LEU A 43 4.10 2.31 -5.26
C LEU A 43 4.23 1.59 -6.60
N LEU A 44 3.52 2.08 -7.61
CA LEU A 44 3.60 1.55 -8.97
C LEU A 44 4.62 2.30 -9.83
N ASN A 45 4.94 3.54 -9.47
CA ASN A 45 5.95 4.35 -10.14
C ASN A 45 6.76 5.18 -9.13
N PRO A 46 7.79 4.60 -8.47
CA PRO A 46 8.61 5.30 -7.48
C PRO A 46 9.35 6.54 -8.01
N GLN A 47 9.54 6.66 -9.33
CA GLN A 47 10.17 7.85 -9.94
C GLN A 47 9.25 9.07 -9.88
N CYS A 48 7.93 8.86 -9.95
CA CYS A 48 6.93 9.91 -9.85
C CYS A 48 6.25 9.96 -8.47
N GLN A 49 6.30 8.89 -7.68
CA GLN A 49 5.65 8.77 -6.38
C GLN A 49 6.68 8.84 -5.26
N VAL A 50 7.10 10.04 -4.86
CA VAL A 50 8.09 10.21 -3.79
C VAL A 50 7.53 9.71 -2.45
N MET A 51 8.22 8.74 -1.82
CA MET A 51 7.76 8.04 -0.60
C MET A 51 7.48 8.99 0.58
N SER A 52 8.37 9.94 0.84
CA SER A 52 8.19 10.91 1.93
C SER A 52 6.94 11.78 1.72
N SER A 53 6.69 12.19 0.48
CA SER A 53 5.48 12.92 0.11
C SER A 53 4.23 12.05 0.22
N LEU A 54 4.29 10.76 -0.12
CA LEU A 54 3.18 9.83 0.08
C LEU A 54 2.82 9.73 1.57
N ILE A 55 3.82 9.47 2.42
CA ILE A 55 3.64 9.31 3.87
C ILE A 55 3.04 10.57 4.49
N LEU A 56 3.45 11.75 4.03
CA LEU A 56 2.94 13.03 4.54
C LEU A 56 1.51 13.33 4.08
N ASN A 57 1.18 13.04 2.82
CA ASN A 57 -0.05 13.54 2.20
C ASN A 57 -1.23 12.56 2.28
N MET A 58 -0.98 11.25 2.29
CA MET A 58 -2.08 10.26 2.29
C MET A 58 -2.96 10.35 3.54
N PRO A 59 -2.44 10.52 4.77
CA PRO A 59 -3.29 10.72 5.95
C PRO A 59 -4.25 11.91 5.81
N ARG A 60 -3.82 13.00 5.16
CA ARG A 60 -4.68 14.15 4.86
C ARG A 60 -5.73 13.83 3.81
N LYS A 61 -5.35 13.16 2.72
CA LYS A 61 -6.28 12.69 1.68
C LYS A 61 -7.37 11.79 2.25
N TRP A 62 -7.04 10.96 3.24
CA TRP A 62 -8.00 10.11 3.95
C TRP A 62 -8.76 10.81 5.07
N GLN A 63 -8.44 12.07 5.38
CA GLN A 63 -8.99 12.83 6.52
C GLN A 63 -8.68 12.17 7.88
N LYS A 64 -7.53 11.49 7.98
CA LYS A 64 -7.03 10.78 9.17
C LYS A 64 -5.70 11.35 9.69
N GLU A 65 -5.43 12.64 9.44
CA GLU A 65 -4.23 13.32 9.99
C GLU A 65 -4.21 13.20 11.53
N GLY A 66 -3.04 12.89 12.09
CA GLY A 66 -2.86 12.63 13.53
C GLY A 66 -3.40 11.29 14.04
N ARG A 67 -4.15 10.54 13.23
CA ARG A 67 -4.72 9.22 13.58
C ARG A 67 -4.03 8.03 12.91
N VAL A 68 -3.08 8.33 12.02
CA VAL A 68 -2.34 7.36 11.22
C VAL A 68 -0.88 7.76 11.19
N ARG A 69 0.00 6.77 11.38
CA ARG A 69 1.44 6.92 11.27
C ARG A 69 1.93 6.20 10.02
N GLY A 70 2.62 6.90 9.12
CA GLY A 70 3.24 6.29 7.95
C GLY A 70 4.70 5.93 8.18
N VAL A 71 5.13 4.81 7.63
CA VAL A 71 6.49 4.27 7.70
C VAL A 71 6.90 3.79 6.31
N ALA A 72 8.11 4.16 5.88
CA ALA A 72 8.71 3.61 4.66
C ALA A 72 9.36 2.26 4.99
N LEU A 73 8.96 1.21 4.28
CA LEU A 73 9.56 -0.12 4.42
C LEU A 73 10.68 -0.33 3.40
N SER A 74 10.51 0.23 2.19
CA SER A 74 11.52 0.27 1.14
C SER A 74 11.29 1.48 0.21
N LEU A 75 12.00 1.55 -0.91
CA LEU A 75 11.78 2.59 -1.93
C LEU A 75 10.37 2.54 -2.55
N GLU A 76 9.75 1.36 -2.57
CA GLU A 76 8.42 1.16 -3.15
C GLU A 76 7.37 0.73 -2.14
N LYS A 77 7.73 0.15 -0.99
CA LYS A 77 6.78 -0.37 0.01
C LYS A 77 6.64 0.58 1.20
N PHE A 78 5.42 0.72 1.68
CA PHE A 78 5.08 1.53 2.83
C PHE A 78 4.10 0.82 3.75
N GLN A 79 4.01 1.30 4.98
CA GLN A 79 3.05 0.88 5.98
C GLN A 79 2.39 2.12 6.59
N PHE A 80 1.07 2.05 6.78
CA PHE A 80 0.31 2.98 7.59
C PHE A 80 -0.28 2.25 8.78
N ILE A 81 0.05 2.70 9.99
CA ILE A 81 -0.41 2.13 11.25
C ILE A 81 -1.52 3.03 11.79
N PHE A 82 -2.70 2.46 11.96
CA PHE A 82 -3.90 3.18 12.39
C PHE A 82 -4.11 3.07 13.89
N ASN A 83 -4.69 4.11 14.49
CA ASN A 83 -5.08 4.10 15.89
C ASN A 83 -6.43 3.38 16.13
N SER A 84 -7.23 3.17 15.08
CA SER A 84 -8.53 2.48 15.18
C SER A 84 -8.79 1.58 13.99
N GLU A 85 -9.47 0.46 14.26
CA GLU A 85 -9.95 -0.48 13.25
C GLU A 85 -10.92 0.18 12.26
N HIS A 86 -11.81 1.03 12.77
CA HIS A 86 -12.79 1.73 11.94
C HIS A 86 -12.14 2.63 10.88
N ASP A 87 -11.10 3.39 11.26
CA ASP A 87 -10.39 4.26 10.32
C ASP A 87 -9.64 3.45 9.24
N LEU A 88 -9.09 2.29 9.61
CA LEU A 88 -8.43 1.37 8.67
C LEU A 88 -9.43 0.79 7.66
N VAL A 89 -10.55 0.26 8.15
CA VAL A 89 -11.60 -0.32 7.31
C VAL A 89 -12.16 0.73 6.35
N GLU A 90 -12.46 1.95 6.82
CA GLU A 90 -12.98 3.02 5.97
C GLU A 90 -12.00 3.40 4.83
N VAL A 91 -10.68 3.34 5.08
CA VAL A 91 -9.68 3.59 4.03
C VAL A 91 -9.62 2.44 3.02
N LEU A 92 -9.71 1.19 3.49
CA LEU A 92 -9.71 0.00 2.62
C LEU A 92 -10.99 -0.07 1.76
N GLU A 93 -12.16 0.27 2.32
CA GLU A 93 -13.45 0.25 1.61
C GLU A 93 -13.54 1.28 0.49
N LYS A 94 -12.73 2.36 0.53
CA LYS A 94 -12.61 3.31 -0.59
C LYS A 94 -11.95 2.67 -1.83
N GLY A 95 -11.38 1.47 -1.70
CA GLY A 95 -10.82 0.71 -2.80
C GLY A 95 -9.55 1.32 -3.38
N PHE A 96 -9.40 1.20 -4.70
CA PHE A 96 -8.21 1.65 -5.43
C PHE A 96 -7.93 3.15 -5.17
N GLN A 97 -6.70 3.45 -4.75
CA GLN A 97 -6.26 4.81 -4.48
C GLN A 97 -5.16 5.23 -5.45
N THR A 98 -5.04 6.55 -5.60
CA THR A 98 -3.98 7.19 -6.37
C THR A 98 -3.16 8.12 -5.51
N PHE A 99 -1.89 8.27 -5.86
CA PHE A 99 -1.00 9.30 -5.33
C PHE A 99 -0.14 9.84 -6.48
N ASN A 100 -0.14 11.17 -6.63
CA ASN A 100 0.46 11.86 -7.77
C ASN A 100 -0.01 11.29 -9.12
N GLU A 101 -1.32 11.11 -9.29
CA GLU A 101 -1.98 10.56 -10.50
C GLU A 101 -1.65 9.09 -10.83
N TRP A 102 -0.75 8.46 -10.08
CA TRP A 102 -0.41 7.05 -10.22
C TRP A 102 -1.16 6.20 -9.19
N GLY A 103 -1.57 5.01 -9.60
CA GLY A 103 -2.14 4.02 -8.70
C GLY A 103 -1.18 3.64 -7.57
N ILE A 104 -1.73 3.26 -6.43
CA ILE A 104 -0.99 2.58 -5.36
C ILE A 104 -1.72 1.30 -5.00
N LEU A 105 -0.95 0.24 -4.77
CA LEU A 105 -1.48 -1.00 -4.24
C LEU A 105 -1.58 -0.88 -2.72
N MET A 106 -2.67 -1.37 -2.16
CA MET A 106 -2.93 -1.33 -0.73
C MET A 106 -3.67 -2.58 -0.31
N GLU A 107 -3.30 -3.12 0.84
CA GLU A 107 -4.01 -4.21 1.49
C GLU A 107 -3.84 -4.11 3.01
N ARG A 108 -4.68 -4.84 3.73
CA ARG A 108 -4.50 -5.02 5.16
C ARG A 108 -3.25 -5.86 5.40
N TRP A 109 -2.43 -5.44 6.35
CA TRP A 109 -1.29 -6.24 6.79
C TRP A 109 -1.74 -7.60 7.35
N SER A 110 -0.96 -8.65 7.06
CA SER A 110 -1.13 -10.00 7.58
C SER A 110 0.22 -10.55 8.04
N ALA A 111 0.23 -11.30 9.14
CA ALA A 111 1.42 -11.98 9.63
C ALA A 111 1.97 -13.01 8.63
N THR A 112 1.09 -13.59 7.83
CA THR A 112 1.41 -14.53 6.75
C THR A 112 0.79 -13.99 5.45
N PRO A 113 1.47 -13.06 4.74
CA PRO A 113 0.98 -12.55 3.48
C PRO A 113 0.94 -13.67 2.44
N SER A 114 -0.05 -13.63 1.55
CA SER A 114 -0.09 -14.55 0.42
C SER A 114 1.04 -14.23 -0.56
N PRO A 115 1.46 -15.19 -1.42
CA PRO A 115 2.42 -14.88 -2.49
C PRO A 115 1.95 -13.74 -3.40
N GLU A 116 0.63 -13.56 -3.55
CA GLU A 116 -0.02 -12.55 -4.40
C GLU A 116 -0.21 -11.18 -3.70
N SER A 117 0.22 -11.07 -2.43
CA SER A 117 0.20 -9.83 -1.66
C SER A 117 0.85 -8.67 -2.43
N LEU A 118 0.14 -7.55 -2.51
CA LEU A 118 0.57 -6.33 -3.23
C LEU A 118 0.99 -6.57 -4.69
N GLN A 119 0.40 -7.56 -5.36
CA GLN A 119 0.59 -7.78 -6.80
C GLN A 119 -0.56 -7.23 -7.65
N PHE A 120 -1.80 -7.41 -7.19
CA PHE A 120 -3.01 -7.06 -7.93
C PHE A 120 -3.90 -6.10 -7.14
N THR A 121 -4.77 -5.39 -7.85
CA THR A 121 -5.83 -4.58 -7.24
C THR A 121 -7.04 -4.57 -8.16
N SER A 122 -8.23 -4.59 -7.58
CA SER A 122 -9.48 -4.48 -8.30
C SER A 122 -9.82 -3.01 -8.52
N LEU A 123 -10.26 -2.68 -9.72
CA LEU A 123 -10.72 -1.34 -10.07
C LEU A 123 -11.98 -1.40 -10.92
N TRP A 124 -12.84 -0.39 -10.76
CA TRP A 124 -14.03 -0.22 -11.59
C TRP A 124 -13.65 0.48 -12.90
N VAL A 125 -13.99 -0.14 -14.02
CA VAL A 125 -13.79 0.43 -15.36
C VAL A 125 -15.15 0.79 -15.94
N GLN A 126 -15.30 2.05 -16.37
CA GLN A 126 -16.48 2.49 -17.07
C GLN A 126 -16.29 2.31 -18.59
N LEU A 127 -17.05 1.40 -19.20
CA LEU A 127 -17.13 1.30 -20.65
C LEU A 127 -18.08 2.37 -21.20
N ARG A 128 -17.66 3.06 -22.27
CA ARG A 128 -18.45 4.09 -22.95
C ARG A 128 -18.64 3.72 -24.41
N ASN A 129 -19.71 4.22 -25.01
CA ASN A 129 -20.04 4.03 -26.44
C ASN A 129 -20.20 2.55 -26.86
N VAL A 130 -20.66 1.69 -25.94
CA VAL A 130 -21.08 0.33 -26.28
C VAL A 130 -22.30 0.42 -27.19
N PRO A 131 -22.31 -0.21 -28.38
CA PRO A 131 -23.45 -0.15 -29.29
C PRO A 131 -24.73 -0.64 -28.61
N LEU A 132 -25.87 0.04 -28.82
CA LEU A 132 -27.15 -0.25 -28.14
C LEU A 132 -27.57 -1.73 -28.26
N ASN A 133 -27.42 -2.31 -29.45
CA ASN A 133 -27.77 -3.72 -29.70
C ASN A 133 -26.78 -4.74 -29.10
N HIS A 134 -25.68 -4.26 -28.51
CA HIS A 134 -24.62 -5.07 -27.88
C HIS A 134 -24.44 -4.69 -26.40
N TYR A 135 -25.39 -3.99 -25.79
CA TYR A 135 -25.37 -3.69 -24.36
C TYR A 135 -25.85 -4.89 -23.54
N THR A 136 -25.07 -5.97 -23.57
CA THR A 136 -25.32 -7.20 -22.82
C THR A 136 -24.15 -7.49 -21.89
N GLU A 137 -24.42 -8.20 -20.80
CA GLU A 137 -23.39 -8.61 -19.84
C GLU A 137 -22.26 -9.39 -20.53
N GLN A 138 -22.59 -10.33 -21.43
CA GLN A 138 -21.62 -11.15 -22.14
C GLN A 138 -20.72 -10.31 -23.06
N ALA A 139 -21.27 -9.29 -23.74
CA ALA A 139 -20.47 -8.39 -24.55
C ALA A 139 -19.52 -7.54 -23.69
N ILE A 140 -19.98 -7.07 -22.53
CA ILE A 140 -19.17 -6.30 -21.58
C ILE A 140 -18.06 -7.15 -20.97
N ILE A 141 -18.36 -8.39 -20.56
CA ILE A 141 -17.35 -9.35 -20.07
C ILE A 141 -16.30 -9.59 -21.17
N SER A 142 -16.73 -9.92 -22.39
CA SER A 142 -15.81 -10.17 -23.51
C SER A 142 -14.90 -8.98 -23.81
N LEU A 143 -15.41 -7.74 -23.66
CA LEU A 143 -14.60 -6.53 -23.80
C LEU A 143 -13.66 -6.32 -22.60
N GLY A 144 -14.14 -6.57 -21.39
CA GLY A 144 -13.37 -6.42 -20.15
C GLY A 144 -12.18 -7.39 -20.08
N ASP A 145 -12.35 -8.62 -20.58
CA ASP A 145 -11.32 -9.66 -20.65
C ASP A 145 -10.10 -9.24 -21.48
N ILE A 146 -10.23 -8.23 -22.35
CA ILE A 146 -9.10 -7.64 -23.09
C ILE A 146 -8.17 -6.86 -22.16
N VAL A 147 -8.72 -6.25 -21.10
CA VAL A 147 -7.99 -5.40 -20.15
C VAL A 147 -7.51 -6.22 -18.94
N GLY A 148 -8.32 -7.16 -18.47
CA GLY A 148 -7.98 -8.02 -17.33
C GLY A 148 -9.14 -8.90 -16.92
N GLN A 149 -8.94 -9.69 -15.86
CA GLN A 149 -9.98 -10.56 -15.33
C GLN A 149 -11.20 -9.75 -14.86
N VAL A 150 -12.37 -10.03 -15.44
CA VAL A 150 -13.63 -9.43 -15.02
C VAL A 150 -14.18 -10.21 -13.82
N THR A 151 -14.30 -9.54 -12.67
CA THR A 151 -14.86 -10.14 -11.44
C THR A 151 -16.33 -9.79 -11.23
N GLU A 152 -16.76 -8.63 -11.72
CA GLU A 152 -18.12 -8.12 -11.51
C GLU A 152 -18.54 -7.21 -12.68
N VAL A 153 -19.82 -7.27 -13.06
CA VAL A 153 -20.43 -6.38 -14.05
C VAL A 153 -21.66 -5.73 -13.45
N ALA A 154 -21.68 -4.40 -13.43
CA ALA A 154 -22.82 -3.60 -13.02
C ALA A 154 -23.49 -2.97 -14.24
N LEU A 155 -24.69 -3.45 -14.60
CA LEU A 155 -25.54 -2.85 -15.62
C LEU A 155 -26.51 -1.87 -14.94
N THR A 156 -26.34 -0.58 -15.20
CA THR A 156 -27.34 0.41 -14.80
C THR A 156 -28.47 0.40 -15.83
N LEU A 157 -29.64 -0.14 -15.45
CA LEU A 157 -30.87 -0.11 -16.24
C LEU A 157 -31.56 1.26 -16.16
#